data_AF-A0A7J9RLY9-F1
#
_entry.id   AF-A0A7J9RLY9-F1
#
_cell.length_a   1.000
_cell.length_b   1.000
_cell.length_c   1.000
_cell.angle_alpha   90.00
_cell.angle_beta   90.00
_cell.angle_gamma   90.00
#
_symmetry.space_group_name_H-M   'P 1'
#
loop_
_entity.id
_entity.type
_entity.pdbx_description
1 polymer ?
#
loop_
_entity_poly.entity_id
_entity_poly.type
_entity_poly.pdbx_seq_one_letter_code
_entity_poly.pdbx_strand_id
1 'polypeptide(L)'
;LNEKEKEEKDKFYPIYTGDEDTPVFDLLVEYRSRQNHELCYRVLTHDLSLDALPKSYPLDPKAEKVQFRDKHLMLVGWIKALAFKTINDFKESLDEKYHRMTAGTIVRKFLDRPATIKTTADEIVVVKFDYFRECNALKSYCDKINQSNLEISWLKDKVLGFEFESEDEFKKLKSFFSAG
;
A
#
# COMPACT_ATOMS: atom_id res chain seq x y z
N LEU A 1 27.95 29.75 -30.58
CA LEU A 1 26.58 30.29 -30.44
C LEU A 1 25.84 29.37 -29.46
N ASN A 2 25.64 29.89 -28.25
CA ASN A 2 24.66 29.50 -27.22
C ASN A 2 24.57 28.03 -26.78
N GLU A 3 25.45 27.65 -25.87
CA GLU A 3 25.03 26.88 -24.68
C GLU A 3 25.18 27.83 -23.49
N LYS A 4 24.05 28.39 -23.04
CA LYS A 4 23.99 28.99 -21.72
C LYS A 4 24.11 27.83 -20.74
N GLU A 5 25.31 27.62 -20.21
CA GLU A 5 25.51 26.97 -18.93
C GLU A 5 24.57 27.64 -17.94
N LYS A 6 23.46 26.98 -17.62
CA LYS A 6 22.75 27.28 -16.38
C LYS A 6 23.70 26.83 -15.29
N GLU A 7 24.42 27.77 -14.68
CA GLU A 7 24.99 27.57 -13.34
C GLU A 7 23.85 27.13 -12.44
N GLU A 8 23.69 25.83 -12.27
CA GLU A 8 22.78 25.26 -11.31
C GLU A 8 23.36 25.64 -9.95
N LYS A 9 22.81 26.70 -9.33
CA LYS A 9 23.29 27.22 -8.04
C LYS A 9 23.57 26.06 -7.10
N ASP A 10 24.84 25.86 -6.76
CA ASP A 10 25.25 24.85 -5.79
C ASP A 10 24.46 25.08 -4.50
N LYS A 11 23.60 24.12 -4.16
CA LYS A 11 22.78 24.18 -2.94
C LYS A 11 23.61 23.62 -1.79
N PHE A 12 24.19 24.52 -1.02
CA PHE A 12 24.84 24.18 0.24
C PHE A 12 23.78 24.03 1.35
N TYR A 13 23.86 22.95 2.12
CA TYR A 13 23.05 22.73 3.31
C TYR A 13 23.95 22.67 4.53
N PRO A 14 23.96 23.69 5.40
CA PRO A 14 24.72 23.61 6.64
C PRO A 14 24.07 22.58 7.58
N ILE A 15 24.86 21.60 8.01
CA ILE A 15 24.48 20.62 9.02
C ILE A 15 25.24 20.99 10.30
N TYR A 16 24.50 21.25 11.37
CA TYR A 16 25.07 21.46 12.69
C TYR A 16 24.90 20.17 13.50
N THR A 17 25.99 19.58 13.95
CA THR A 17 26.01 18.37 14.77
C THR A 17 26.92 18.56 15.97
N GLY A 18 26.59 17.89 17.08
CA GLY A 18 27.48 17.74 18.24
C GLY A 18 28.27 16.44 18.22
N ASP A 19 28.15 15.67 17.13
CA ASP A 19 28.90 14.43 16.89
C ASP A 19 30.29 14.77 16.32
N GLU A 20 31.33 14.42 17.07
CA GLU A 20 32.73 14.67 16.72
C GLU A 20 33.44 13.41 16.17
N ASP A 21 32.84 12.22 16.36
CA ASP A 21 33.49 10.93 16.09
C ASP A 21 33.05 10.33 14.74
N THR A 22 31.82 10.62 14.29
CA THR A 22 31.28 10.07 13.05
C THR A 22 31.83 10.78 11.81
N PRO A 23 32.31 10.05 10.79
CA PRO A 23 32.77 10.65 9.55
C PRO A 23 31.73 11.55 8.88
N VAL A 24 32.17 12.68 8.32
CA VAL A 24 31.29 13.68 7.68
C VAL A 24 30.38 13.09 6.60
N PHE A 25 30.87 12.10 5.84
CA PHE A 25 30.08 11.45 4.82
C PHE A 25 28.92 10.63 5.40
N ASP A 26 29.16 9.93 6.51
CA ASP A 26 28.15 9.10 7.18
C ASP A 26 27.09 9.99 7.84
N LEU A 27 27.49 11.09 8.47
CA LEU A 27 26.58 12.13 8.98
C LEU A 27 25.69 12.71 7.87
N LEU A 28 26.24 12.89 6.66
CA LEU A 28 25.49 13.39 5.51
C LEU A 28 24.49 12.34 4.98
N VAL A 29 24.87 11.06 4.96
CA VAL A 29 23.97 9.95 4.59
C VAL A 29 22.82 9.83 5.60
N GLU A 30 23.15 9.88 6.89
CA GLU A 30 22.16 9.88 7.98
C GLU A 30 21.21 11.08 7.85
N TYR A 31 21.74 12.29 7.68
CA TYR A 31 20.90 13.49 7.52
C TYR A 31 19.97 13.38 6.31
N ARG A 32 20.44 12.81 5.19
CA ARG A 32 19.59 12.56 4.00
C ARG A 32 18.48 11.55 4.28
N SER A 33 18.71 10.58 5.16
CA SER A 33 17.68 9.62 5.58
C SER A 33 16.51 10.28 6.32
N ARG A 34 16.68 11.48 6.88
CA ARG A 34 15.62 12.27 7.52
C ARG A 34 14.41 12.46 6.61
N GLN A 35 14.64 12.73 5.31
CA GLN A 35 13.57 12.88 4.34
C GLN A 35 12.78 11.57 4.17
N ASN A 36 13.46 10.42 4.22
CA ASN A 36 12.79 9.12 4.17
C ASN A 36 11.95 8.88 5.42
N HIS A 37 12.41 9.30 6.60
CA HIS A 37 11.63 9.24 7.84
C HIS A 37 10.38 10.14 7.77
N GLU A 38 10.49 11.37 7.26
CA GLU A 38 9.35 12.26 7.07
C GLU A 38 8.34 11.71 6.04
N LEU A 39 8.82 11.12 4.94
CA LEU A 39 7.98 10.47 3.94
C LEU A 39 7.30 9.22 4.52
N CYS A 40 8.02 8.42 5.29
CA CYS A 40 7.47 7.25 5.98
C CYS A 40 6.39 7.68 6.98
N TYR A 41 6.65 8.70 7.81
CA TYR A 41 5.67 9.26 8.74
C TYR A 41 4.40 9.71 8.00
N ARG A 42 4.56 10.42 6.89
CA ARG A 42 3.42 10.85 6.05
C ARG A 42 2.63 9.67 5.50
N VAL A 43 3.30 8.60 5.05
CA VAL A 43 2.65 7.35 4.62
C VAL A 43 1.89 6.73 5.78
N LEU A 44 2.48 6.65 6.98
CA LEU A 44 1.81 6.12 8.16
C LEU A 44 0.59 6.98 8.56
N THR A 45 0.69 8.30 8.52
CA THR A 45 -0.43 9.20 8.80
C THR A 45 -1.55 9.04 7.76
N HIS A 46 -1.26 9.00 6.46
CA HIS A 46 -2.30 8.89 5.44
C HIS A 46 -2.85 7.47 5.28
N ASP A 47 -1.99 6.45 5.21
CA ASP A 47 -2.40 5.08 4.93
C ASP A 47 -2.87 4.36 6.20
N LEU A 48 -2.34 4.70 7.39
CA LEU A 48 -2.72 4.06 8.65
C LEU A 48 -3.49 4.98 9.60
N SER A 49 -3.73 6.24 9.23
CA SER A 49 -4.37 7.22 10.11
C SER A 49 -3.71 7.26 11.50
N LEU A 50 -2.37 7.21 11.53
CA LEU A 50 -1.61 7.11 12.77
C LEU A 50 -1.88 8.30 13.71
N ASP A 51 -2.10 9.49 13.14
CA ASP A 51 -2.53 10.70 13.87
C ASP A 51 -4.03 10.73 14.22
N ALA A 52 -4.85 9.84 13.65
CA ALA A 52 -6.30 9.82 13.87
C ALA A 52 -6.72 8.99 15.09
N LEU A 53 -5.77 8.47 15.86
CA LEU A 53 -6.10 7.91 17.17
C LEU A 53 -6.58 9.07 18.07
N PRO A 54 -7.78 9.00 18.66
CA PRO A 54 -8.16 9.97 19.68
C PRO A 54 -7.07 9.95 20.75
N LYS A 55 -6.65 11.14 21.22
CA LYS A 55 -5.61 11.28 22.25
C LYS A 55 -5.78 10.18 23.28
N SER A 56 -4.75 9.34 23.43
CA SER A 56 -4.80 8.14 24.25
C SER A 56 -5.06 8.41 25.72
N TYR A 57 -5.03 9.69 26.12
CA TYR A 57 -5.41 10.19 27.42
C TYR A 57 -6.67 11.06 27.37
N PRO A 58 -7.55 10.98 28.38
CA PRO A 58 -8.63 11.95 28.53
C PRO A 58 -8.00 13.35 28.65
N LEU A 59 -8.51 14.30 27.87
CA LEU A 59 -8.13 15.70 27.96
C LEU A 59 -8.80 16.32 29.20
N ASP A 60 -8.50 15.80 30.39
CA ASP A 60 -8.89 16.41 31.66
C ASP A 60 -7.73 17.28 32.15
N PRO A 61 -7.85 18.62 32.08
CA PRO A 61 -6.80 19.54 32.52
C PRO A 61 -6.53 19.48 34.03
N LYS A 62 -7.31 18.72 34.82
CA LYS A 62 -7.14 18.54 36.27
C LYS A 62 -6.60 17.17 36.67
N ALA A 63 -6.35 16.26 35.73
CA ALA A 63 -5.86 14.93 36.07
C ALA A 63 -4.38 14.99 36.52
N GLU A 64 -4.11 14.64 37.78
CA GLU A 64 -2.74 14.60 38.34
C GLU A 64 -1.86 13.51 37.73
N LYS A 65 -2.44 12.54 37.01
CA LYS A 65 -1.73 11.45 36.33
C LYS A 65 -2.30 11.22 34.94
N VAL A 66 -1.42 10.94 33.98
CA VAL A 66 -1.81 10.51 32.63
C VAL A 66 -2.60 9.21 32.73
N GLN A 67 -3.89 9.25 32.38
CA GLN A 67 -4.72 8.05 32.26
C GLN A 67 -4.67 7.57 30.81
N PHE A 68 -4.47 6.27 30.57
CA PHE A 68 -4.55 5.70 29.22
C PHE A 68 -5.95 5.11 28.99
N ARG A 69 -6.58 5.39 27.84
CA ARG A 69 -7.83 4.72 27.43
C ARG A 69 -7.56 3.27 27.01
N ASP A 70 -8.48 2.39 27.43
CA ASP A 70 -8.36 0.93 27.39
C ASP A 70 -8.19 0.31 26.00
N LYS A 71 -7.31 -0.71 25.95
CA LYS A 71 -7.09 -1.85 25.02
C LYS A 71 -7.64 -1.86 23.58
N HIS A 72 -8.81 -1.28 23.31
CA HIS A 72 -9.42 -1.19 21.99
C HIS A 72 -8.62 -0.31 21.01
N LEU A 73 -7.96 0.75 21.49
CA LEU A 73 -7.03 1.55 20.67
C LEU A 73 -5.83 0.71 20.19
N MET A 74 -5.35 -0.21 21.03
CA MET A 74 -4.25 -1.12 20.68
C MET A 74 -4.67 -2.13 19.61
N LEU A 75 -5.90 -2.67 19.69
CA LEU A 75 -6.42 -3.61 18.70
C LEU A 75 -6.54 -2.95 17.31
N VAL A 76 -7.12 -1.75 17.23
CA VAL A 76 -7.26 -1.04 15.95
C VAL A 76 -5.90 -0.69 15.36
N GLY A 77 -4.96 -0.21 16.17
CA GLY A 77 -3.58 0.04 15.74
C GLY A 77 -2.88 -1.23 15.26
N TRP A 78 -3.09 -2.35 15.94
CA TRP A 78 -2.52 -3.65 15.57
C TRP A 78 -3.10 -4.19 14.26
N ILE A 79 -4.42 -4.13 14.05
CA ILE A 79 -5.06 -4.52 12.79
C ILE A 79 -4.53 -3.66 11.64
N LYS A 80 -4.37 -2.35 11.84
CA LYS A 80 -3.80 -1.45 10.84
C LYS A 80 -2.36 -1.81 10.50
N ALA A 81 -1.52 -2.08 11.51
CA ALA A 81 -0.13 -2.50 11.29
C ALA A 81 -0.05 -3.86 10.57
N LEU A 82 -0.92 -4.82 10.91
CA LEU A 82 -1.03 -6.09 10.20
C LEU A 82 -1.44 -5.89 8.74
N ALA A 83 -2.49 -5.11 8.48
CA ALA A 83 -2.92 -4.79 7.13
C ALA A 83 -1.80 -4.12 6.32
N PHE A 84 -1.08 -3.17 6.93
CA PHE A 84 0.08 -2.53 6.30
C PHE A 84 1.17 -3.54 5.93
N LYS A 85 1.51 -4.44 6.86
CA LYS A 85 2.50 -5.49 6.62
C LYS A 85 2.03 -6.40 5.49
N THR A 86 0.81 -6.90 5.54
CA THR A 86 0.24 -7.76 4.50
C THR A 86 0.23 -7.09 3.13
N ILE A 87 -0.07 -5.79 3.05
CA ILE A 87 -0.02 -5.04 1.78
C ILE A 87 1.43 -4.91 1.28
N ASN A 88 2.41 -4.73 2.17
CA ASN A 88 3.82 -4.70 1.77
C ASN A 88 4.34 -6.07 1.33
N ASP A 89 3.98 -7.15 2.03
CA ASP A 89 4.31 -8.52 1.62
C ASP A 89 3.68 -8.81 0.23
N PHE A 90 2.43 -8.40 0.01
CA PHE A 90 1.77 -8.48 -1.29
C PHE A 90 2.51 -7.67 -2.36
N LYS A 91 2.89 -6.42 -2.05
CA LYS A 91 3.65 -5.55 -2.96
C LYS A 91 4.97 -6.19 -3.39
N GLU A 92 5.68 -6.83 -2.47
CA GLU A 92 6.95 -7.53 -2.74
C GLU A 92 6.76 -8.76 -3.66
N SER A 93 5.57 -9.37 -3.64
CA SER A 93 5.24 -10.49 -4.53
C SER A 93 4.93 -10.09 -5.98
N LEU A 94 4.76 -8.79 -6.26
CA LEU A 94 4.58 -8.22 -7.60
C LEU A 94 5.92 -7.88 -8.25
N ASP A 95 5.90 -7.47 -9.52
CA ASP A 95 7.10 -6.95 -10.22
C ASP A 95 7.80 -5.84 -9.42
N GLU A 96 9.15 -5.80 -9.49
CA GLU A 96 9.98 -4.83 -8.77
C GLU A 96 9.60 -3.36 -8.99
N LYS A 97 9.04 -3.03 -10.16
CA LYS A 97 8.55 -1.68 -10.48
C LYS A 97 7.47 -1.17 -9.52
N TYR A 98 6.79 -2.06 -8.79
CA TYR A 98 5.76 -1.71 -7.81
C TYR A 98 6.29 -1.60 -6.37
N HIS A 99 7.50 -2.08 -6.08
CA HIS A 99 8.04 -2.14 -4.71
C HIS A 99 8.21 -0.76 -4.07
N ARG A 100 8.44 0.27 -4.90
CA ARG A 100 8.57 1.67 -4.45
C ARG A 100 7.24 2.38 -4.22
N MET A 101 6.10 1.75 -4.53
CA MET A 101 4.79 2.38 -4.33
C MET A 101 4.35 2.29 -2.87
N THR A 102 3.56 3.28 -2.43
CA THR A 102 2.94 3.29 -1.10
C THR A 102 1.86 2.22 -0.99
N ALA A 103 1.56 1.76 0.22
CA ALA A 103 0.52 0.76 0.47
C ALA A 103 -0.83 1.24 -0.07
N GLY A 104 -1.21 2.50 0.18
CA GLY A 104 -2.45 3.08 -0.35
C GLY A 104 -2.49 3.16 -1.89
N THR A 105 -1.35 3.30 -2.56
CA THR A 105 -1.28 3.24 -4.02
C THR A 105 -1.47 1.82 -4.53
N ILE A 106 -0.87 0.83 -3.87
CA ILE A 106 -1.06 -0.60 -4.21
C ILE A 106 -2.52 -1.02 -4.03
N VAL A 107 -3.15 -0.63 -2.91
CA VAL A 107 -4.58 -0.89 -2.64
C VAL A 107 -5.43 -0.34 -3.77
N ARG A 108 -5.33 0.97 -4.09
CA ARG A 108 -6.11 1.59 -5.16
C ARG A 108 -5.86 0.97 -6.54
N LYS A 109 -4.65 0.48 -6.77
CA LYS A 109 -4.24 -0.01 -8.08
C LYS A 109 -4.62 -1.47 -8.33
N PHE A 110 -4.69 -2.30 -7.29
CA PHE A 110 -4.84 -3.75 -7.44
C PHE A 110 -5.95 -4.37 -6.57
N LEU A 111 -6.28 -3.78 -5.42
CA LEU A 111 -7.26 -4.35 -4.49
C LEU A 111 -8.63 -3.66 -4.58
N ASP A 112 -8.63 -2.34 -4.73
CA ASP A 112 -9.84 -1.53 -4.94
C ASP A 112 -10.23 -1.57 -6.43
N ARG A 113 -10.56 -2.77 -6.89
CA ARG A 113 -10.95 -3.04 -8.28
C ARG A 113 -12.33 -3.67 -8.33
N PRO A 114 -13.19 -3.21 -9.25
CA PRO A 114 -14.45 -3.90 -9.52
C PRO A 114 -14.20 -5.37 -9.88
N ALA A 115 -14.96 -6.25 -9.25
CA ALA A 115 -14.93 -7.67 -9.52
C ALA A 115 -16.31 -8.28 -9.29
N THR A 116 -16.64 -9.29 -10.09
CA THR A 116 -17.83 -10.12 -9.91
C THR A 116 -17.44 -11.43 -9.25
N ILE A 117 -18.11 -11.76 -8.15
CA ILE A 117 -17.93 -13.05 -7.48
C ILE A 117 -18.98 -14.02 -8.01
N LYS A 118 -18.53 -15.20 -8.46
CA LYS A 118 -19.40 -16.29 -8.89
C LYS A 118 -18.99 -17.57 -8.18
N THR A 119 -19.96 -18.45 -7.96
CA THR A 119 -19.71 -19.80 -7.49
C THR A 119 -19.96 -20.76 -8.65
N THR A 120 -18.98 -21.59 -8.97
CA THR A 120 -19.11 -22.66 -9.95
C THR A 120 -19.66 -23.91 -9.28
N ALA A 121 -20.24 -24.83 -10.09
CA ALA A 121 -20.75 -26.11 -9.60
C ALA A 121 -19.67 -26.96 -8.89
N ASP A 122 -18.41 -26.80 -9.28
CA ASP A 122 -17.24 -27.55 -8.77
C ASP A 122 -16.67 -26.98 -7.46
N GLU A 123 -17.50 -26.35 -6.63
CA GLU A 123 -17.10 -25.76 -5.34
C GLU A 123 -16.06 -24.61 -5.45
N ILE A 124 -15.77 -24.11 -6.64
CA ILE A 124 -14.85 -22.98 -6.83
C ILE A 124 -15.58 -21.65 -6.66
N VAL A 125 -15.04 -20.76 -5.83
CA VAL A 125 -15.42 -19.35 -5.78
C VAL A 125 -14.51 -18.58 -6.73
N VAL A 126 -15.05 -18.13 -7.85
CA VAL A 126 -14.33 -17.37 -8.87
C VAL A 126 -14.55 -15.88 -8.64
N VAL A 127 -13.46 -15.16 -8.42
CA VAL A 127 -13.42 -13.69 -8.45
C VAL A 127 -12.98 -13.26 -9.84
N LYS A 128 -13.93 -12.80 -10.67
CA LYS A 128 -13.63 -12.26 -12.00
C LYS A 128 -13.44 -10.74 -11.89
N PHE A 129 -12.22 -10.27 -12.06
CA PHE A 129 -11.92 -8.83 -12.14
C PHE A 129 -12.33 -8.25 -13.49
N ASP A 130 -12.90 -7.04 -13.45
CA ASP A 130 -13.11 -6.24 -14.66
C ASP A 130 -11.76 -5.84 -15.27
N TYR A 131 -11.73 -5.54 -16.57
CA TYR A 131 -10.48 -5.15 -17.20
C TYR A 131 -9.90 -3.86 -16.60
N PHE A 132 -8.62 -3.89 -16.26
CA PHE A 132 -7.84 -2.70 -15.93
C PHE A 132 -6.42 -2.82 -16.51
N ARG A 133 -5.80 -1.68 -16.82
CA ARG A 133 -4.54 -1.60 -17.60
C ARG A 133 -3.39 -2.43 -17.02
N GLU A 134 -3.33 -2.57 -15.71
CA GLU A 134 -2.27 -3.30 -15.02
C GLU A 134 -2.64 -4.73 -14.60
N CYS A 135 -3.72 -5.30 -15.16
CA CYS A 135 -4.20 -6.65 -14.82
C CYS A 135 -3.13 -7.73 -15.00
N ASN A 136 -2.24 -7.60 -15.99
CA ASN A 136 -1.16 -8.56 -16.24
C ASN A 136 -0.21 -8.75 -15.04
N ALA A 137 0.06 -7.67 -14.28
CA ALA A 137 0.90 -7.76 -13.10
C ALA A 137 0.21 -8.52 -11.96
N LEU A 138 -1.12 -8.35 -11.83
CA LEU A 138 -1.90 -9.09 -10.85
C LEU A 138 -2.15 -10.53 -11.28
N LYS A 139 -2.27 -10.78 -12.59
CA LYS A 139 -2.53 -12.08 -13.17
C LYS A 139 -1.48 -13.11 -12.78
N SER A 140 -0.18 -12.77 -12.86
CA SER A 140 0.89 -13.68 -12.44
C SER A 140 0.78 -14.08 -10.96
N TYR A 141 0.37 -13.15 -10.09
CA TYR A 141 0.15 -13.45 -8.68
C TYR A 141 -1.09 -14.32 -8.46
N CYS A 142 -2.21 -13.98 -9.12
CA CYS A 142 -3.45 -14.75 -9.07
C CYS A 142 -3.30 -16.16 -9.63
N ASP A 143 -2.53 -16.34 -10.69
CA ASP A 143 -2.25 -17.66 -11.28
C ASP A 143 -1.51 -18.57 -10.28
N LYS A 144 -0.61 -18.02 -9.45
CA LYS A 144 0.04 -18.79 -8.37
C LYS A 144 -0.97 -19.24 -7.31
N ILE A 145 -1.96 -18.42 -6.99
CA ILE A 145 -3.02 -18.77 -6.03
C ILE A 145 -3.96 -19.82 -6.64
N ASN A 146 -4.33 -19.66 -7.91
CA ASN A 146 -5.14 -20.64 -8.63
C ASN A 146 -4.44 -22.01 -8.66
N GLN A 147 -3.12 -22.03 -8.84
CA GLN A 147 -2.31 -23.27 -8.81
C GLN A 147 -2.19 -23.88 -7.41
N SER A 148 -2.26 -23.08 -6.34
CA SER A 148 -2.17 -23.59 -4.97
C SER A 148 -3.48 -24.20 -4.48
N ASN A 149 -4.58 -24.08 -5.24
CA ASN A 149 -5.92 -24.52 -4.86
C ASN A 149 -6.28 -24.05 -3.44
N LEU A 150 -6.07 -22.76 -3.17
CA LEU A 150 -6.26 -22.21 -1.83
C LEU A 150 -7.70 -22.41 -1.35
N GLU A 151 -7.86 -23.25 -0.32
CA GLU A 151 -9.16 -23.45 0.33
C GLU A 151 -9.53 -22.21 1.16
N ILE A 152 -10.78 -21.79 1.04
CA ILE A 152 -11.33 -20.69 1.82
C ILE A 152 -11.82 -21.26 3.15
N SER A 153 -11.04 -21.08 4.22
CA SER A 153 -11.28 -21.70 5.53
C SER A 153 -12.67 -21.43 6.14
N TRP A 154 -13.31 -20.31 5.81
CA TRP A 154 -14.67 -19.97 6.26
C TRP A 154 -15.77 -20.38 5.28
N LEU A 155 -15.41 -20.93 4.11
CA LEU A 155 -16.32 -21.32 3.03
C LEU A 155 -15.99 -22.78 2.67
N LYS A 156 -16.33 -23.66 3.61
CA LYS A 156 -15.99 -25.08 3.66
C LYS A 156 -16.00 -25.75 2.28
N ASP A 157 -14.94 -26.49 1.99
CA ASP A 157 -14.75 -27.27 0.76
C ASP A 157 -14.65 -26.41 -0.52
N LYS A 158 -14.60 -25.07 -0.41
CA LYS A 158 -14.47 -24.19 -1.57
C LYS A 158 -13.06 -23.68 -1.79
N VAL A 159 -12.66 -23.74 -3.06
CA VAL A 159 -11.37 -23.24 -3.53
C VAL A 159 -11.53 -21.85 -4.12
N LEU A 160 -10.58 -20.96 -3.83
CA LEU A 160 -10.52 -19.63 -4.42
C LEU A 160 -9.90 -19.69 -5.82
N GLY A 161 -10.64 -19.18 -6.81
CA GLY A 161 -10.18 -18.97 -8.17
C GLY A 161 -10.25 -17.49 -8.57
N PHE A 162 -9.33 -17.07 -9.42
CA PHE A 162 -9.27 -15.73 -9.98
C PHE A 162 -9.32 -15.76 -11.50
N GLU A 163 -10.13 -14.88 -12.07
CA GLU A 163 -10.24 -14.66 -13.50
C GLU A 163 -10.16 -13.17 -13.82
N PHE A 164 -9.84 -12.85 -15.07
CA PHE A 164 -9.77 -11.49 -15.57
C PHE A 164 -10.58 -11.37 -16.84
N GLU A 165 -11.38 -10.32 -16.94
CA GLU A 165 -12.00 -9.91 -18.19
C GLU A 165 -10.92 -9.57 -19.24
N SER A 166 -11.12 -10.05 -20.47
CA SER A 166 -10.21 -9.71 -21.56
C SER A 166 -10.44 -8.28 -22.05
N GLU A 167 -9.40 -7.66 -22.61
CA GLU A 167 -9.51 -6.31 -23.18
C GLU A 167 -10.59 -6.23 -24.28
N ASP A 168 -10.79 -7.32 -25.03
CA ASP A 168 -11.80 -7.41 -26.09
C ASP A 168 -13.23 -7.50 -25.54
N GLU A 169 -13.43 -8.23 -24.43
CA GLU A 169 -14.71 -8.25 -23.69
C GLU A 169 -15.07 -6.85 -23.19
N PHE A 170 -14.10 -6.15 -22.59
CA PHE A 170 -14.28 -4.79 -22.11
C PHE A 170 -14.59 -3.80 -23.24
N LYS A 171 -13.86 -3.87 -24.36
CA LYS A 171 -14.10 -3.00 -25.55
C LYS A 171 -15.49 -3.20 -26.13
N LYS A 172 -15.98 -4.45 -26.19
CA LYS A 172 -17.36 -4.76 -26.63
C LYS A 172 -18.36 -4.09 -25.70
N LEU A 173 -18.27 -4.28 -24.39
CA LEU A 173 -19.17 -3.64 -23.42
C LEU A 173 -19.18 -2.11 -23.58
N LYS A 174 -18.01 -1.49 -23.69
CA LYS A 174 -17.91 -0.03 -23.85
C LYS A 174 -18.56 0.48 -25.14
N SER A 175 -18.41 -0.25 -26.25
CA SER A 175 -19.06 0.08 -27.52
C SER A 175 -20.59 -0.01 -27.45
N PHE A 176 -21.14 -0.98 -26.71
CA PHE A 176 -22.57 -1.11 -26.47
C PHE A 176 -23.14 0.06 -25.65
N PHE A 177 -22.43 0.55 -24.63
CA PHE A 177 -22.87 1.69 -23.81
C PHE A 177 -22.68 3.07 -24.47
N SER A 178 -21.85 3.17 -25.51
CA SER A 178 -21.58 4.45 -26.21
C SER A 178 -22.50 4.70 -27.41
N ALA A 179 -23.34 3.72 -27.76
CA ALA A 179 -24.22 3.75 -28.94
C ALA A 179 -25.70 4.02 -28.59
N GLY A 180 -25.99 4.41 -27.35
CA GLY A 180 -27.34 4.75 -26.85
C GLY A 180 -27.51 6.23 -26.59
#